data_AF-A0AAX0KPF9-F1
#
_entry.id   AF-A0AAX0KPF9-F1
#
_cell.length_a   1.000
_cell.length_b   1.000
_cell.length_c   1.000
_cell.angle_alpha   90.00
_cell.angle_beta   90.00
_cell.angle_gamma   90.00
#
_symmetry.space_group_name_H-M   'P 1'
#
loop_
_entity.id
_entity.type
_entity.pdbx_description
1 polymer ?
#
loop_
_entity_poly.entity_id
_entity_poly.type
_entity_poly.pdbx_seq_one_letter_code
_entity_poly.pdbx_strand_id
1 'polypeptide(L)'
;MLFWIIAAALVAVIALLFALALLRGRGEDEMAPAASYDVQVYRDQLRDLERDVERGVTSREEADRAKLEISRRMLEADRKAQAGSDLGRAPKGATIAVVLGVVVIFGGAFALYDYVGQDGYEDQPIGVRLADADKLYDSRPSQAEAEKMAKARATAPQSNPDPQFLALMKKLREAVAKKPNDPKGLELLARNEATLGNFDAAWKAQQRLVATKGDSATAQDYAELGDMMAVAAGGMITPEAEKVFATALTMDPKNGLSLYYVGLMMLQNGRADRAFRFWDSALRNSENSDPWVPMMRQNINDLAWLAGEKDYTPPRPRGAPGPSQADVAAAADMSPEARQDMIRSMVERLNDRLAQEGGSADDWARLISSLRMIGEVDRADAIYGEAKGKFGSRPEDMAKIDAAHQAPAGQALKDMGGASAGQSAPQAAPALPGPSAQQMKDAQSMTPEERQQMIQGMVDGLFDRLTTDGGTPQEWARVISSLATLGENARAKEAWGEAQKALADNPDALAQVEAAAKSAGVAE
;
A
#
# COMPACT_ATOMS: atom_id res chain seq x y z
N MET A 1 -20.19 27.14 13.10
CA MET A 1 -21.43 27.81 12.64
C MET A 1 -21.25 28.59 11.33
N LEU A 2 -20.26 29.48 11.19
CA LEU A 2 -20.03 30.25 9.95
C LEU A 2 -19.84 29.36 8.70
N PHE A 3 -19.04 28.29 8.81
CA PHE A 3 -18.82 27.33 7.73
C PHE A 3 -20.13 26.73 7.19
N TRP A 4 -20.99 26.21 8.08
CA TRP A 4 -22.26 25.60 7.70
C TRP A 4 -23.21 26.58 7.01
N ILE A 5 -23.23 27.83 7.44
CA ILE A 5 -24.02 28.89 6.81
C ILE A 5 -23.52 29.15 5.38
N ILE A 6 -22.21 29.27 5.18
CA ILE A 6 -21.61 29.50 3.86
C ILE A 6 -21.85 28.30 2.94
N ALA A 7 -21.64 27.08 3.43
CA ALA A 7 -21.87 25.85 2.67
C ALA A 7 -23.33 25.70 2.24
N ALA A 8 -24.27 25.93 3.16
CA ALA A 8 -25.71 25.89 2.86
C ALA A 8 -26.11 26.97 1.85
N ALA A 9 -25.57 28.18 1.97
CA ALA A 9 -25.80 29.26 1.01
C ALA A 9 -25.28 28.92 -0.40
N LEU A 10 -24.08 28.34 -0.49
CA LEU A 10 -23.50 27.87 -1.76
C LEU A 10 -24.36 26.78 -2.41
N VAL A 11 -24.78 25.78 -1.63
CA VAL A 11 -25.69 24.73 -2.10
C VAL A 11 -27.01 25.31 -2.60
N ALA A 12 -27.59 26.26 -1.86
CA ALA A 12 -28.84 26.91 -2.25
C ALA A 12 -28.69 27.72 -3.55
N VAL A 13 -27.59 28.45 -3.73
CA VAL A 13 -27.29 29.20 -4.96
C VAL A 13 -27.14 28.25 -6.14
N ILE A 14 -26.39 27.16 -5.99
CA ILE A 14 -26.20 26.16 -7.05
C ILE A 14 -27.54 25.50 -7.41
N ALA A 15 -28.33 25.09 -6.42
CA ALA A 15 -29.65 24.52 -6.63
C ALA A 15 -30.59 25.50 -7.36
N LEU A 16 -30.55 26.79 -6.99
CA LEU A 16 -31.31 27.83 -7.67
C LEU A 16 -30.88 27.99 -9.14
N LEU A 17 -29.57 27.98 -9.43
CA LEU A 17 -29.07 28.06 -10.80
C LEU A 17 -29.50 26.85 -11.64
N PHE A 18 -29.44 25.63 -11.09
CA PHE A 18 -29.97 24.44 -11.77
C PHE A 18 -31.48 24.51 -11.98
N ALA A 19 -32.23 24.96 -10.98
CA ALA A 19 -33.67 25.15 -11.11
C ALA A 19 -34.00 26.19 -12.19
N LEU A 20 -33.29 27.32 -12.23
CA LEU A 20 -33.44 28.34 -13.26
C LEU A 20 -33.05 27.83 -14.65
N ALA A 21 -32.02 26.99 -14.76
CA ALA A 21 -31.62 26.37 -16.03
C ALA A 21 -32.65 25.35 -16.54
N LEU A 22 -33.25 24.56 -15.64
CA LEU A 22 -34.32 23.61 -15.96
C LEU A 22 -35.65 24.31 -16.28
N LEU A 23 -35.96 25.42 -15.60
CA LEU A 23 -37.15 26.23 -15.82
C LEU A 23 -37.03 27.14 -17.05
N ARG A 24 -35.81 27.50 -17.47
CA ARG A 24 -35.52 28.06 -18.81
C ARG A 24 -35.63 26.97 -19.88
N GLY A 25 -36.80 26.32 -19.94
CA GLY A 25 -37.17 25.45 -21.04
C GLY A 25 -36.78 26.12 -22.36
N ARG A 26 -36.10 25.34 -23.20
CA ARG A 26 -35.71 25.69 -24.58
C ARG A 26 -36.90 26.43 -25.20
N GLY A 27 -36.73 27.73 -25.42
CA GLY A 27 -37.84 28.66 -25.58
C GLY A 27 -38.90 28.16 -26.56
N GLU A 28 -40.15 28.20 -26.12
CA GLU A 28 -41.34 28.13 -26.97
C GLU A 28 -41.31 29.16 -28.11
N ASP A 29 -40.41 30.16 -28.05
CA ASP A 29 -40.31 31.28 -28.98
C ASP A 29 -39.60 31.01 -30.32
N GLU A 30 -38.76 29.97 -30.48
CA GLU A 30 -38.00 29.76 -31.74
C GLU A 30 -38.61 28.73 -32.70
N MET A 31 -39.34 27.72 -32.21
CA MET A 31 -39.91 26.65 -33.05
C MET A 31 -41.43 26.78 -33.32
N ALA A 32 -42.17 27.51 -32.48
CA ALA A 32 -43.59 27.78 -32.69
C ALA A 32 -43.94 28.83 -33.78
N PRO A 33 -43.08 29.80 -34.18
CA PRO A 33 -43.48 30.82 -35.15
C PRO A 33 -43.75 30.27 -36.55
N ALA A 34 -42.93 29.34 -37.06
CA ALA A 34 -42.98 28.94 -38.47
C ALA A 34 -44.26 28.15 -38.81
N ALA A 35 -44.60 27.12 -38.03
CA ALA A 35 -45.75 26.28 -38.33
C ALA A 35 -47.10 26.97 -38.04
N SER A 36 -47.15 27.88 -37.05
CA SER A 36 -48.35 28.69 -36.77
C SER A 36 -48.56 29.81 -37.80
N TYR A 37 -47.47 30.38 -38.34
CA TYR A 37 -47.50 31.34 -39.44
C TYR A 37 -47.97 30.69 -40.76
N ASP A 38 -47.47 29.49 -41.08
CA ASP A 38 -47.88 28.74 -42.28
C ASP A 38 -49.40 28.47 -42.31
N VAL A 39 -50.00 28.12 -41.16
CA VAL A 39 -51.45 27.91 -41.05
C VAL A 39 -52.24 29.20 -41.31
N GLN A 40 -51.74 30.36 -40.87
CA GLN A 40 -52.36 31.66 -41.18
C GLN A 40 -52.26 31.99 -42.67
N VAL A 41 -51.11 31.74 -43.30
CA VAL A 41 -50.90 31.95 -44.74
C VAL A 41 -51.88 31.09 -45.57
N TYR A 42 -52.07 29.82 -45.23
CA TYR A 42 -53.03 28.96 -45.93
C TYR A 42 -54.49 29.40 -45.75
N ARG A 43 -54.84 29.99 -44.61
CA ARG A 43 -56.18 30.57 -44.40
C ARG A 43 -56.43 31.79 -45.28
N ASP A 44 -55.43 32.64 -45.46
CA ASP A 44 -55.55 33.80 -46.32
C ASP A 44 -55.57 33.40 -47.81
N GLN A 45 -54.79 32.38 -48.21
CA GLN A 45 -54.88 31.81 -49.56
C GLN A 45 -56.26 31.25 -49.90
N LEU A 46 -56.96 30.62 -48.94
CA LEU A 46 -58.34 30.17 -49.15
C LEU A 46 -59.31 31.34 -49.34
N ARG A 47 -59.12 32.45 -48.63
CA ARG A 47 -59.95 33.67 -48.77
C ARG A 47 -59.72 34.36 -50.10
N ASP A 48 -58.47 34.42 -50.56
CA ASP A 48 -58.15 35.04 -51.83
C ASP A 48 -58.62 34.17 -53.01
N LEU A 49 -58.55 32.84 -52.88
CA LEU A 49 -59.13 31.92 -53.87
C LEU A 49 -60.65 32.11 -54.02
N GLU A 50 -61.38 32.34 -52.91
CA GLU A 50 -62.82 32.63 -52.95
C GLU A 50 -63.11 33.97 -53.66
N ARG A 51 -62.26 34.99 -53.45
CA ARG A 51 -62.37 36.28 -54.15
C ARG A 51 -62.07 36.19 -55.65
N ASP A 52 -61.13 35.34 -56.04
CA ASP A 52 -60.75 35.16 -57.45
C ASP A 52 -61.82 34.41 -58.25
N VAL A 53 -62.58 33.52 -57.60
CA VAL A 53 -63.80 32.93 -58.17
C VAL A 53 -64.91 33.97 -58.32
N GLU A 54 -65.11 34.85 -57.33
CA GLU A 54 -66.09 35.95 -57.42
C GLU A 54 -65.75 36.95 -58.54
N ARG A 55 -64.46 37.19 -58.79
CA ARG A 55 -63.96 38.07 -59.85
C ARG A 55 -63.91 37.41 -61.24
N GLY A 56 -64.22 36.11 -61.33
CA GLY A 56 -64.20 35.35 -62.58
C GLY A 56 -62.80 35.08 -63.14
N VAL A 57 -61.76 35.26 -62.32
CA VAL A 57 -60.35 35.02 -62.71
C VAL A 57 -60.01 33.53 -62.70
N THR A 58 -60.72 32.73 -61.90
CA THR A 58 -60.56 31.28 -61.79
C THR A 58 -61.90 30.58 -61.92
N SER A 59 -61.94 29.44 -62.62
CA SER A 59 -63.17 28.65 -62.73
C SER A 59 -63.52 27.96 -61.41
N ARG A 60 -64.81 27.71 -61.15
CA ARG A 60 -65.25 27.00 -59.92
C ARG A 60 -64.61 25.63 -59.78
N GLU A 61 -64.42 24.91 -60.88
CA GLU A 61 -63.85 23.56 -60.88
C GLU A 61 -62.35 23.56 -60.51
N GLU A 62 -61.59 24.55 -60.98
CA GLU A 62 -60.18 24.73 -60.61
C GLU A 62 -60.04 25.18 -59.15
N ALA A 63 -60.93 26.06 -58.69
CA ALA A 63 -60.94 26.51 -57.30
C ALA A 63 -61.25 25.39 -56.31
N ASP A 64 -62.18 24.48 -56.63
CA ASP A 64 -62.48 23.34 -55.75
C ASP A 64 -61.28 22.39 -55.60
N ARG A 65 -60.50 22.18 -56.68
CA ARG A 65 -59.26 21.39 -56.63
C ARG A 65 -58.18 22.08 -55.79
N ALA A 66 -57.97 23.39 -55.99
CA ALA A 66 -57.01 24.18 -55.22
C ALA A 66 -57.38 24.23 -53.73
N LYS A 67 -58.68 24.35 -53.41
CA LYS A 67 -59.20 24.35 -52.03
C LYS A 67 -58.89 23.04 -51.31
N LEU A 68 -59.03 21.90 -51.97
CA LEU A 68 -58.68 20.59 -51.40
C LEU A 68 -57.18 20.47 -51.09
N GLU A 69 -56.33 20.96 -52.00
CA GLU A 69 -54.88 20.91 -51.79
C GLU A 69 -54.41 21.86 -50.68
N ILE A 70 -54.89 23.11 -50.66
CA ILE A 70 -54.57 24.08 -49.61
C ILE A 70 -55.06 23.59 -48.25
N SER A 71 -56.27 23.04 -48.17
CA SER A 71 -56.82 22.48 -46.92
C SER A 71 -55.99 21.30 -46.41
N ARG A 72 -55.50 20.44 -47.31
CA ARG A 72 -54.61 19.33 -46.95
C ARG A 72 -53.26 19.83 -46.41
N ARG A 73 -52.66 20.82 -47.07
CA ARG A 73 -51.38 21.42 -46.62
C ARG A 73 -51.53 22.13 -45.28
N MET A 74 -52.65 22.80 -45.04
CA MET A 74 -52.97 23.42 -43.76
C MET A 74 -53.07 22.37 -42.63
N LEU A 75 -53.74 21.24 -42.87
CA LEU A 75 -53.82 20.13 -41.89
C LEU A 75 -52.46 19.49 -41.61
N GLU A 76 -51.60 19.35 -42.63
CA GLU A 76 -50.23 18.85 -42.46
C GLU A 76 -49.35 19.82 -41.66
N ALA A 77 -49.51 21.13 -41.85
CA ALA A 77 -48.83 22.17 -41.06
C ALA A 77 -49.30 22.19 -39.59
N ASP A 78 -50.61 22.08 -39.34
CA ASP A 78 -51.18 22.00 -37.99
C ASP A 78 -50.71 20.73 -37.23
N ARG A 79 -50.66 19.58 -37.92
CA ARG A 79 -50.09 18.34 -37.34
C ARG A 79 -48.62 18.48 -36.98
N LYS A 80 -47.82 19.16 -37.81
CA LYS A 80 -46.40 19.42 -37.50
C LYS A 80 -46.24 20.38 -36.31
N ALA A 81 -47.10 21.39 -36.20
CA ALA A 81 -47.13 22.30 -35.06
C ALA A 81 -47.46 21.57 -33.74
N GLN A 82 -48.50 20.73 -33.75
CA GLN A 82 -48.90 19.95 -32.58
C GLN A 82 -47.82 18.92 -32.19
N ALA A 83 -47.23 18.22 -33.16
CA ALA A 83 -46.16 17.25 -32.90
C ALA A 83 -44.88 17.89 -32.31
N GLY A 84 -44.57 19.14 -32.66
CA GLY A 84 -43.46 19.89 -32.09
C GLY A 84 -43.70 20.33 -30.64
N SER A 85 -44.95 20.59 -30.26
CA SER A 85 -45.32 21.06 -28.91
C SER A 85 -45.22 19.97 -27.82
N ASP A 86 -45.44 18.70 -28.19
CA ASP A 86 -45.34 17.57 -27.27
C ASP A 86 -43.87 17.17 -26.95
N LEU A 87 -42.92 17.54 -27.82
CA LEU A 87 -41.51 17.20 -27.67
C LEU A 87 -40.73 18.14 -26.72
N GLY A 88 -41.32 19.26 -26.29
CA GLY A 88 -40.66 20.28 -25.46
C GLY A 88 -40.87 20.13 -23.94
N ARG A 89 -41.79 19.27 -23.49
CA ARG A 89 -42.17 19.17 -22.07
C ARG A 89 -41.49 17.97 -21.42
N ALA A 90 -40.48 18.22 -20.57
CA ALA A 90 -39.84 17.15 -19.81
C ALA A 90 -40.89 16.30 -19.06
N PRO A 91 -40.86 14.96 -19.15
CA PRO A 91 -41.88 14.13 -18.54
C PRO A 91 -41.85 14.31 -17.02
N LYS A 92 -43.02 14.57 -16.41
CA LYS A 92 -43.15 14.86 -14.96
C LYS A 92 -42.44 13.83 -14.07
N GLY A 93 -42.39 12.56 -14.50
CA GLY A 93 -41.67 11.49 -13.80
C GLY A 93 -40.15 11.69 -13.73
N ALA A 94 -39.52 12.23 -14.77
CA ALA A 94 -38.09 12.53 -14.78
C ALA A 94 -37.74 13.70 -13.85
N THR A 95 -38.58 14.74 -13.80
CA THR A 95 -38.41 15.85 -12.86
C THR A 95 -38.56 15.39 -11.40
N ILE A 96 -39.55 14.54 -11.11
CA ILE A 96 -39.74 13.97 -9.78
C ILE A 96 -38.55 13.09 -9.37
N ALA A 97 -38.05 12.26 -10.29
CA ALA A 97 -36.88 11.42 -10.03
C ALA A 97 -35.62 12.24 -9.72
N VAL A 98 -35.39 13.35 -10.43
CA VAL A 98 -34.27 14.27 -10.17
C VAL A 98 -34.41 14.93 -8.80
N VAL A 99 -35.60 15.44 -8.45
CA VAL A 99 -35.84 16.07 -7.14
C VAL A 99 -35.65 15.08 -6.00
N LEU A 100 -36.19 13.87 -6.13
CA LEU A 100 -35.99 12.79 -5.14
C LEU A 100 -34.51 12.41 -5.02
N GLY A 101 -33.80 12.30 -6.15
CA GLY A 101 -32.35 12.04 -6.15
C GLY A 101 -31.56 13.10 -5.39
N VAL A 102 -31.88 14.37 -5.60
CA VAL A 102 -31.26 15.50 -4.87
C VAL A 102 -31.53 15.40 -3.37
N VAL A 103 -32.78 15.15 -2.96
CA VAL A 103 -33.14 15.01 -1.55
C VAL A 103 -32.41 13.83 -0.90
N VAL A 104 -32.32 12.69 -1.60
CA VAL A 104 -31.60 11.51 -1.12
C VAL A 104 -30.11 11.79 -0.97
N ILE A 105 -29.49 12.50 -1.92
CA ILE A 105 -28.06 12.83 -1.85
C ILE A 105 -27.76 13.76 -0.67
N PHE A 106 -28.50 14.87 -0.52
CA PHE A 106 -28.25 15.82 0.56
C PHE A 106 -28.63 15.28 1.94
N GLY A 107 -29.79 14.61 2.03
CA GLY A 107 -30.23 13.96 3.27
C GLY A 107 -29.30 12.82 3.67
N GLY A 108 -28.87 12.01 2.70
CA GLY A 108 -27.89 10.95 2.90
C GLY A 108 -26.53 11.48 3.33
N ALA A 109 -26.03 12.55 2.71
CA ALA A 109 -24.76 13.18 3.09
C ALA A 109 -24.82 13.74 4.53
N PHE A 110 -25.92 14.38 4.91
CA PHE A 110 -26.11 14.87 6.27
C PHE A 110 -26.20 13.72 7.29
N ALA A 111 -26.99 12.68 7.00
CA ALA A 111 -27.10 11.50 7.85
C ALA A 111 -25.76 10.75 7.98
N LEU A 112 -24.96 10.71 6.91
CA LEU A 112 -23.61 10.13 6.95
C LEU A 112 -22.66 10.96 7.82
N TYR A 113 -22.70 12.29 7.71
CA TYR A 113 -21.91 13.16 8.57
C TYR A 113 -22.35 13.08 10.04
N ASP A 114 -23.64 12.96 10.33
CA ASP A 114 -24.15 12.77 11.69
C ASP A 114 -23.71 11.42 12.28
N TYR A 115 -23.61 10.39 11.45
CA TYR A 115 -23.16 9.06 11.87
C TYR A 115 -21.64 8.94 12.07
N VAL A 116 -20.83 9.55 11.19
CA VAL A 116 -19.36 9.35 11.16
C VAL A 116 -18.57 10.58 11.61
N GLY A 117 -19.16 11.77 11.51
CA GLY A 117 -18.52 13.03 11.87
C GLY A 117 -18.43 13.23 13.38
N GLN A 118 -17.56 14.15 13.78
CA GLN A 118 -17.52 14.66 15.14
C GLN A 118 -17.67 16.18 15.11
N ASP A 119 -18.83 16.67 15.57
CA ASP A 119 -19.04 18.09 15.76
C ASP A 119 -18.11 18.64 16.85
N GLY A 120 -17.60 19.85 16.64
CA GLY A 120 -16.66 20.51 17.55
C GLY A 120 -15.20 20.03 17.47
N TYR A 121 -14.85 19.10 16.59
CA TYR A 121 -13.45 18.73 16.36
C TYR A 121 -12.76 19.84 15.54
N GLU A 122 -11.90 20.61 16.20
CA GLU A 122 -11.12 21.67 15.54
C GLU A 122 -10.03 21.10 14.63
N ASP A 123 -9.54 21.91 13.71
CA ASP A 123 -8.37 21.55 12.93
C ASP A 123 -7.15 21.37 13.83
N GLN A 124 -6.34 20.34 13.57
CA GLN A 124 -5.10 20.09 14.31
C GLN A 124 -3.88 20.43 13.44
N PRO A 125 -3.56 21.72 13.26
CA PRO A 125 -2.40 22.13 12.48
C PRO A 125 -1.12 21.53 13.09
N ILE A 126 -0.15 21.23 12.22
CA ILE A 126 1.12 20.56 12.61
C ILE A 126 1.78 21.27 13.80
N GLY A 127 1.80 22.61 13.81
CA GLY A 127 2.41 23.38 14.89
C GLY A 127 1.79 23.12 16.26
N VAL A 128 0.46 23.01 16.34
CA VAL A 128 -0.24 22.71 17.61
C VAL A 128 0.06 21.28 18.06
N ARG A 129 0.02 20.31 17.13
CA ARG A 129 0.34 18.91 17.45
C ARG A 129 1.77 18.76 17.98
N LEU A 130 2.73 19.47 17.39
CA LEU A 130 4.12 19.47 17.88
C LEU A 130 4.24 20.11 19.27
N ALA A 131 3.56 21.24 19.51
CA ALA A 131 3.57 21.88 20.82
C ALA A 131 2.92 20.98 21.90
N ASP A 132 1.86 20.26 21.58
CA ASP A 132 1.22 19.33 22.51
C ASP A 132 2.07 18.08 22.73
N ALA A 133 2.77 17.59 21.70
CA ALA A 133 3.77 16.53 21.85
C ALA A 133 4.92 16.94 22.79
N ASP A 134 5.42 18.18 22.67
CA ASP A 134 6.46 18.71 23.55
C ASP A 134 5.95 18.84 25.00
N LYS A 135 4.71 19.32 25.20
CA LYS A 135 4.08 19.33 26.53
C LYS A 135 3.95 17.93 27.12
N LEU A 136 3.53 16.94 26.32
CA LEU A 136 3.43 15.54 26.77
C LEU A 136 4.80 15.01 27.19
N TYR A 137 5.83 15.27 26.37
CA TYR A 137 7.21 14.89 26.66
C TYR A 137 7.74 15.54 27.95
N ASP A 138 7.49 16.84 28.17
CA ASP A 138 7.99 17.56 29.35
C ASP A 138 7.20 17.24 30.63
N SER A 139 5.93 16.85 30.50
CA SER A 139 5.05 16.53 31.64
C SER A 139 5.06 15.06 32.05
N ARG A 140 5.96 14.25 31.48
CA ARG A 140 6.12 12.85 31.88
C ARG A 140 6.43 12.74 33.38
N PRO A 141 5.75 11.84 34.11
CA PRO A 141 5.99 11.66 35.54
C PRO A 141 7.40 11.11 35.80
N SER A 142 7.90 11.37 37.00
CA SER A 142 9.13 10.72 37.48
C SER A 142 8.95 9.20 37.57
N GLN A 143 10.06 8.46 37.59
CA GLN A 143 10.06 7.00 37.78
C GLN A 143 9.17 6.55 38.95
N ALA A 144 9.30 7.19 40.11
CA ALA A 144 8.55 6.80 41.31
C ALA A 144 7.03 7.05 41.18
N GLU A 145 6.64 8.14 40.52
CA GLU A 145 5.23 8.46 40.26
C GLU A 145 4.62 7.51 39.25
N ALA A 146 5.34 7.21 38.16
CA ALA A 146 4.91 6.27 37.13
C ALA A 146 4.73 4.86 37.70
N GLU A 147 5.66 4.39 38.54
CA GLU A 147 5.53 3.10 39.25
C GLU A 147 4.31 3.06 40.17
N LYS A 148 4.03 4.15 40.88
CA LYS A 148 2.84 4.25 41.74
C LYS A 148 1.56 4.19 40.91
N MET A 149 1.52 4.87 39.77
CA MET A 149 0.40 4.82 38.84
C MET A 149 0.21 3.42 38.25
N ALA A 150 1.29 2.74 37.86
CA ALA A 150 1.26 1.38 37.35
C ALA A 150 0.72 0.39 38.39
N LYS A 151 1.23 0.47 39.63
CA LYS A 151 0.73 -0.33 40.76
C LYS A 151 -0.75 -0.09 41.05
N ALA A 152 -1.23 1.14 40.92
CA ALA A 152 -2.65 1.47 41.10
C ALA A 152 -3.55 0.94 39.98
N ARG A 153 -3.02 0.77 38.76
CA ARG A 153 -3.75 0.21 37.60
C ARG A 153 -3.68 -1.32 37.52
N ALA A 154 -2.76 -1.95 38.24
CA ALA A 154 -2.62 -3.40 38.23
C ALA A 154 -3.85 -4.06 38.88
N THR A 155 -4.76 -4.55 38.03
CA THR A 155 -6.00 -5.24 38.43
C THR A 155 -5.89 -6.76 38.38
N ALA A 156 -4.81 -7.30 37.79
CA ALA A 156 -4.62 -8.73 37.64
C ALA A 156 -4.14 -9.38 38.96
N PRO A 157 -4.68 -10.56 39.34
CA PRO A 157 -4.10 -11.37 40.40
C PRO A 157 -2.66 -11.72 40.01
N GLN A 158 -1.70 -11.39 40.87
CA GLN A 158 -0.34 -11.91 40.71
C GLN A 158 -0.42 -13.44 40.77
N SER A 159 0.10 -14.11 39.75
CA SER A 159 0.26 -15.56 39.75
C SER A 159 1.01 -15.98 41.00
N ASN A 160 0.46 -16.95 41.75
CA ASN A 160 1.05 -17.37 43.02
C ASN A 160 2.37 -18.11 42.73
N PRO A 161 3.55 -17.53 43.00
CA PRO A 161 4.81 -18.14 42.61
C PRO A 161 5.07 -19.42 43.41
N ASP A 162 5.86 -20.35 42.86
CA ASP A 162 6.24 -21.58 43.57
C ASP A 162 6.85 -21.25 44.95
N PRO A 163 6.33 -21.82 46.05
CA PRO A 163 6.88 -21.62 47.40
C PRO A 163 8.38 -21.92 47.51
N GLN A 164 8.90 -22.88 46.75
CA GLN A 164 10.34 -23.18 46.74
C GLN A 164 11.14 -22.04 46.12
N PHE A 165 10.64 -21.46 45.03
CA PHE A 165 11.26 -20.30 44.39
C PHE A 165 11.24 -19.07 45.32
N LEU A 166 10.14 -18.84 46.04
CA LEU A 166 10.07 -17.78 47.06
C LEU A 166 11.09 -17.99 48.19
N ALA A 167 11.30 -19.23 48.63
CA ALA A 167 12.31 -19.55 49.64
C ALA A 167 13.75 -19.32 49.13
N LEU A 168 14.04 -19.67 47.87
CA LEU A 168 15.32 -19.36 47.22
C LEU A 168 15.52 -17.84 47.09
N MET A 169 14.47 -17.11 46.71
CA MET A 169 14.53 -15.65 46.61
C MET A 169 14.79 -14.98 47.95
N LYS A 170 14.21 -15.47 49.04
CA LYS A 170 14.54 -15.00 50.39
C LYS A 170 16.03 -15.18 50.70
N LYS A 171 16.58 -16.36 50.43
CA LYS A 171 18.03 -16.64 50.63
C LYS A 171 18.91 -15.75 49.75
N LEU A 172 18.52 -15.51 48.50
CA LEU A 172 19.23 -14.63 47.58
C LEU A 172 19.27 -13.18 48.10
N ARG A 173 18.13 -12.64 48.52
CA ARG A 173 18.04 -11.30 49.13
C ARG A 173 18.94 -11.17 50.37
N GLU A 174 18.92 -12.17 51.25
CA GLU A 174 19.79 -12.21 52.44
C GLU A 174 21.29 -12.28 52.07
N ALA A 175 21.64 -13.08 51.05
CA ALA A 175 23.02 -13.20 50.58
C ALA A 175 23.53 -11.89 49.97
N VAL A 176 22.73 -11.24 49.12
CA VAL A 176 23.06 -9.94 48.52
C VAL A 176 23.11 -8.85 49.59
N ALA A 177 22.25 -8.88 50.61
CA ALA A 177 22.33 -7.94 51.72
C ALA A 177 23.66 -8.03 52.50
N LYS A 178 24.22 -9.24 52.64
CA LYS A 178 25.55 -9.46 53.26
C LYS A 178 26.72 -9.06 52.35
N LYS A 179 26.53 -9.14 51.03
CA LYS A 179 27.52 -8.78 50.02
C LYS A 179 26.89 -7.84 48.97
N PRO A 180 26.66 -6.56 49.31
CA PRO A 180 25.84 -5.66 48.50
C PRO A 180 26.44 -5.31 47.14
N ASN A 181 27.76 -5.49 46.98
CA ASN A 181 28.49 -5.18 45.74
C ASN A 181 29.05 -6.46 45.07
N ASP A 182 28.43 -7.62 45.29
CA ASP A 182 28.76 -8.84 44.54
C ASP A 182 28.05 -8.81 43.18
N PRO A 183 28.77 -8.66 42.04
CA PRO A 183 28.15 -8.54 40.73
C PRO A 183 27.27 -9.74 40.39
N LYS A 184 27.68 -10.95 40.79
CA LYS A 184 26.91 -12.16 40.46
C LYS A 184 25.62 -12.25 41.26
N GLY A 185 25.69 -11.87 42.54
CA GLY A 185 24.52 -11.77 43.40
C GLY A 185 23.51 -10.75 42.89
N LEU A 186 23.98 -9.58 42.46
CA LEU A 186 23.13 -8.51 41.92
C LEU A 186 22.48 -8.89 40.57
N GLU A 187 23.22 -9.54 39.66
CA GLU A 187 22.68 -10.05 38.39
C GLU A 187 21.54 -11.06 38.63
N LEU A 188 21.77 -12.02 39.53
CA LEU A 188 20.75 -13.02 39.90
C LEU A 188 19.55 -12.34 40.57
N LEU A 189 19.78 -11.36 41.44
CA LEU A 189 18.70 -10.65 42.11
C LEU A 189 17.84 -9.88 41.11
N ALA A 190 18.46 -9.10 40.22
CA ALA A 190 17.74 -8.33 39.21
C ALA A 190 16.83 -9.21 38.34
N ARG A 191 17.39 -10.27 37.75
CA ARG A 191 16.63 -11.20 36.88
C ARG A 191 15.50 -11.90 37.61
N ASN A 192 15.75 -12.45 38.79
CA ASN A 192 14.73 -13.23 39.49
C ASN A 192 13.63 -12.35 40.12
N GLU A 193 13.96 -11.12 40.55
CA GLU A 193 12.93 -10.16 40.96
C GLU A 193 12.04 -9.75 39.78
N ALA A 194 12.60 -9.57 38.58
CA ALA A 194 11.82 -9.30 37.37
C ALA A 194 10.89 -10.48 37.04
N THR A 195 11.36 -11.72 37.16
CA THR A 195 10.52 -12.93 36.99
C THR A 195 9.36 -12.99 37.99
N LEU A 196 9.57 -12.52 39.23
CA LEU A 196 8.50 -12.41 40.23
C LEU A 196 7.54 -11.24 39.98
N GLY A 197 7.79 -10.38 38.99
CA GLY A 197 7.06 -9.15 38.77
C GLY A 197 7.41 -8.02 39.75
N ASN A 198 8.46 -8.19 40.57
CA ASN A 198 8.95 -7.16 41.50
C ASN A 198 9.90 -6.20 40.77
N PHE A 199 9.40 -5.53 39.73
CA PHE A 199 10.23 -4.74 38.83
C PHE A 199 10.95 -3.58 39.53
N ASP A 200 10.38 -3.01 40.59
CA ASP A 200 11.06 -1.95 41.35
C ASP A 200 12.30 -2.45 42.11
N ALA A 201 12.28 -3.70 42.59
CA ALA A 201 13.44 -4.33 43.20
C ALA A 201 14.45 -4.76 42.13
N ALA A 202 13.95 -5.22 40.98
CA ALA A 202 14.76 -5.66 39.85
C ALA A 202 15.65 -4.53 39.31
N TRP A 203 15.07 -3.38 38.94
CA TRP A 203 15.85 -2.28 38.37
C TRP A 203 16.81 -1.67 39.40
N LYS A 204 16.46 -1.63 40.70
CA LYS A 204 17.38 -1.19 41.76
C LYS A 204 18.58 -2.13 41.92
N ALA A 205 18.38 -3.44 41.78
CA ALA A 205 19.46 -4.41 41.78
C ALA A 205 20.35 -4.25 40.53
N GLN A 206 19.76 -4.06 39.35
CA GLN A 206 20.48 -3.82 38.10
C GLN A 206 21.26 -2.50 38.15
N GLN A 207 20.69 -1.43 38.72
CA GLN A 207 21.37 -0.14 38.90
C GLN A 207 22.62 -0.30 39.77
N ARG A 208 22.50 -1.05 40.87
CA ARG A 208 23.66 -1.39 41.72
C ARG A 208 24.69 -2.25 40.99
N LEU A 209 24.25 -3.17 40.13
CA LEU A 209 25.14 -3.99 39.30
C LEU A 209 25.96 -3.10 38.35
N VAL A 210 25.29 -2.20 37.62
CA VAL A 210 25.93 -1.23 36.73
C VAL A 210 26.94 -0.37 37.50
N ALA A 211 26.54 0.17 38.66
CA ALA A 211 27.43 0.96 39.52
C ALA A 211 28.64 0.16 40.03
N THR A 212 28.44 -1.13 40.36
CA THR A 212 29.51 -2.03 40.82
C THR A 212 30.49 -2.37 39.70
N LYS A 213 29.99 -2.53 38.47
CA LYS A 213 30.82 -2.77 37.27
C LYS A 213 31.64 -1.54 36.89
N GLY A 214 31.15 -0.33 37.16
CA GLY A 214 31.82 0.92 36.81
C GLY A 214 32.13 0.96 35.31
N ASP A 215 33.40 1.19 34.96
CA ASP A 215 33.87 1.27 33.57
C ASP A 215 33.71 -0.04 32.77
N SER A 216 33.51 -1.18 33.45
CA SER A 216 33.24 -2.46 32.80
C SER A 216 31.76 -2.68 32.48
N ALA A 217 30.87 -1.77 32.86
CA ALA A 217 29.46 -1.82 32.48
C ALA A 217 29.31 -1.68 30.97
N THR A 218 28.48 -2.52 30.37
CA THR A 218 28.26 -2.54 28.92
C THR A 218 27.01 -1.75 28.54
N ALA A 219 26.88 -1.39 27.26
CA ALA A 219 25.64 -0.80 26.73
C ALA A 219 24.41 -1.68 27.06
N GLN A 220 24.58 -3.00 27.02
CA GLN A 220 23.52 -3.96 27.33
C GLN A 220 23.12 -3.92 28.81
N ASP A 221 24.05 -3.71 29.74
CA ASP A 221 23.73 -3.58 31.17
C ASP A 221 22.83 -2.36 31.43
N TYR A 222 23.07 -1.24 30.72
CA TYR A 222 22.22 -0.06 30.76
C TYR A 222 20.88 -0.29 30.04
N ALA A 223 20.87 -0.97 28.90
CA ALA A 223 19.63 -1.29 28.18
C ALA A 223 18.68 -2.15 29.03
N GLU A 224 19.21 -3.16 29.73
CA GLU A 224 18.47 -4.00 30.67
C GLU A 224 17.98 -3.21 31.89
N LEU A 225 18.77 -2.24 32.38
CA LEU A 225 18.32 -1.35 33.45
C LEU A 225 17.12 -0.50 32.99
N GLY A 226 17.21 0.10 31.81
CA GLY A 226 16.13 0.92 31.25
C GLY A 226 14.86 0.10 30.99
N ASP A 227 15.00 -1.12 30.48
CA ASP A 227 13.89 -2.08 30.30
C ASP A 227 13.16 -2.36 31.62
N MET A 228 13.90 -2.73 32.67
CA MET A 228 13.29 -2.98 33.99
C MET A 228 12.62 -1.73 34.56
N MET A 229 13.17 -0.53 34.34
CA MET A 229 12.54 0.73 34.74
C MET A 229 11.25 1.01 33.96
N ALA A 230 11.25 0.79 32.64
CA ALA A 230 10.08 0.95 31.79
C ALA A 230 8.96 -0.02 32.19
N VAL A 231 9.29 -1.29 32.43
CA VAL A 231 8.32 -2.30 32.87
C VAL A 231 7.77 -1.97 34.27
N ALA A 232 8.62 -1.53 35.21
CA ALA A 232 8.17 -1.06 36.53
C ALA A 232 7.19 0.12 36.44
N ALA A 233 7.39 1.01 35.46
CA ALA A 233 6.53 2.15 35.15
C ALA A 233 5.29 1.78 34.30
N GLY A 234 4.99 0.48 34.13
CA GLY A 234 3.82 0.01 33.36
C GLY A 234 3.96 0.26 31.85
N GLY A 235 5.20 0.25 31.34
CA GLY A 235 5.53 0.48 29.94
C GLY A 235 5.80 1.94 29.58
N MET A 236 5.64 2.89 30.51
CA MET A 236 5.94 4.30 30.29
C MET A 236 7.45 4.57 30.34
N ILE A 237 7.97 5.32 29.36
CA ILE A 237 9.39 5.71 29.34
C ILE A 237 9.58 7.04 30.05
N THR A 238 9.99 6.94 31.31
CA THR A 238 10.18 8.06 32.23
C THR A 238 11.47 8.85 31.89
N PRO A 239 11.60 10.11 32.37
CA PRO A 239 12.82 10.88 32.17
C PRO A 239 14.09 10.21 32.71
N GLU A 240 13.97 9.43 33.79
CA GLU A 240 15.09 8.66 34.34
C GLU A 240 15.44 7.44 33.48
N ALA A 241 14.45 6.69 33.00
CA ALA A 241 14.68 5.57 32.08
C ALA A 241 15.27 6.05 30.75
N GLU A 242 14.81 7.20 30.23
CA GLU A 242 15.36 7.83 29.04
C GLU A 242 16.85 8.12 29.17
N LYS A 243 17.32 8.68 30.30
CA LYS A 243 18.76 8.92 30.54
C LYS A 243 19.58 7.63 30.49
N VAL A 244 19.01 6.54 31.00
CA VAL A 244 19.65 5.22 30.99
C VAL A 244 19.76 4.69 29.55
N PHE A 245 18.69 4.76 28.75
CA PHE A 245 18.74 4.38 27.34
C PHE A 245 19.66 5.29 26.52
N ALA A 246 19.70 6.59 26.81
CA ALA A 246 20.62 7.52 26.16
C ALA A 246 22.09 7.16 26.46
N THR A 247 22.38 6.70 27.68
CA THR A 247 23.71 6.19 28.04
C THR A 247 24.04 4.92 27.24
N ALA A 248 23.12 3.96 27.19
CA ALA A 248 23.28 2.75 26.38
C ALA A 248 23.54 3.06 24.90
N LEU A 249 22.78 3.97 24.29
CA LEU A 249 22.93 4.38 22.89
C LEU A 249 24.19 5.21 22.63
N THR A 250 24.73 5.88 23.64
CA THR A 250 26.03 6.55 23.53
C THR A 250 27.17 5.51 23.45
N MET A 251 27.04 4.40 24.19
CA MET A 251 28.02 3.31 24.21
C MET A 251 27.90 2.40 22.98
N ASP A 252 26.66 2.08 22.58
CA ASP A 252 26.33 1.31 21.39
C ASP A 252 25.10 1.92 20.69
N PRO A 253 25.31 2.73 19.64
CA PRO A 253 24.22 3.33 18.87
C PRO A 253 23.29 2.32 18.18
N LYS A 254 23.68 1.04 18.12
CA LYS A 254 22.93 -0.04 17.48
C LYS A 254 22.21 -0.95 18.48
N ASN A 255 22.23 -0.63 19.77
CA ASN A 255 21.57 -1.43 20.79
C ASN A 255 20.05 -1.51 20.53
N GLY A 256 19.58 -2.67 20.04
CA GLY A 256 18.20 -2.85 19.58
C GLY A 256 17.14 -2.59 20.65
N LEU A 257 17.40 -3.04 21.89
CA LEU A 257 16.50 -2.85 23.03
C LEU A 257 16.33 -1.35 23.38
N SER A 258 17.42 -0.59 23.38
CA SER A 258 17.36 0.86 23.64
C SER A 258 16.70 1.62 22.51
N LEU A 259 16.99 1.27 21.24
CA LEU A 259 16.34 1.86 20.07
C LEU A 259 14.82 1.58 20.07
N TYR A 260 14.41 0.37 20.48
CA TYR A 260 13.00 0.02 20.66
C TYR A 260 12.31 0.97 21.65
N TYR A 261 12.88 1.11 22.85
CA TYR A 261 12.26 1.90 23.91
C TYR A 261 12.27 3.40 23.63
N VAL A 262 13.33 3.93 23.01
CA VAL A 262 13.34 5.34 22.58
C VAL A 262 12.31 5.59 21.48
N GLY A 263 12.14 4.66 20.53
CA GLY A 263 11.06 4.77 19.55
C GLY A 263 9.67 4.67 20.19
N LEU A 264 9.48 3.80 21.18
CA LEU A 264 8.24 3.71 21.95
C LEU A 264 7.95 5.00 22.73
N MET A 265 8.97 5.61 23.34
CA MET A 265 8.86 6.91 24.00
C MET A 265 8.40 7.99 23.01
N MET A 266 8.95 8.02 21.79
CA MET A 266 8.52 8.96 20.76
C MET A 266 7.04 8.75 20.42
N LEU A 267 6.58 7.50 20.29
CA LEU A 267 5.16 7.19 20.08
C LEU A 267 4.27 7.67 21.23
N GLN A 268 4.66 7.39 22.48
CA GLN A 268 3.93 7.81 23.68
C GLN A 268 3.74 9.33 23.76
N ASN A 269 4.69 10.08 23.18
CA ASN A 269 4.67 11.54 23.15
C ASN A 269 4.16 12.11 21.81
N GLY A 270 3.48 11.32 20.98
CA GLY A 270 2.87 11.81 19.72
C GLY A 270 3.86 12.09 18.58
N ARG A 271 5.11 11.63 18.70
CA ARG A 271 6.21 11.83 17.73
C ARG A 271 6.43 10.60 16.85
N ALA A 272 5.37 10.13 16.20
CA ALA A 272 5.44 9.04 15.23
C ALA A 272 6.44 9.32 14.09
N ASP A 273 6.56 10.60 13.70
CA ASP A 273 7.54 11.12 12.75
C ASP A 273 9.00 10.81 13.13
N ARG A 274 9.31 10.82 14.44
CA ARG A 274 10.64 10.47 14.96
C ARG A 274 10.77 8.99 15.28
N ALA A 275 9.70 8.37 15.79
CA ALA A 275 9.69 6.97 16.21
C ALA A 275 10.14 6.02 15.09
N PHE A 276 9.68 6.28 13.86
CA PHE A 276 10.05 5.52 12.66
C PHE A 276 11.57 5.30 12.54
N ARG A 277 12.37 6.37 12.70
CA ARG A 277 13.83 6.31 12.50
C ARG A 277 14.51 5.40 13.52
N PHE A 278 14.04 5.41 14.77
CA PHE A 278 14.57 4.55 15.82
C PHE A 278 14.19 3.09 15.58
N TRP A 279 12.94 2.82 15.20
CA TRP A 279 12.48 1.45 14.96
C TRP A 279 13.03 0.85 13.65
N ASP A 280 13.21 1.63 12.59
CA ASP A 280 13.93 1.18 11.39
C ASP A 280 15.36 0.79 11.75
N SER A 281 16.08 1.64 12.49
CA SER A 281 17.44 1.33 12.94
C SER A 281 17.47 0.10 13.84
N ALA A 282 16.51 -0.04 14.76
CA ALA A 282 16.39 -1.23 15.60
C ALA A 282 16.21 -2.49 14.72
N LEU A 283 15.25 -2.49 13.80
CA LEU A 283 14.96 -3.63 12.92
C LEU A 283 16.17 -4.03 12.06
N ARG A 284 16.94 -3.07 11.54
CA ARG A 284 18.17 -3.35 10.78
C ARG A 284 19.24 -4.07 11.61
N ASN A 285 19.24 -3.85 12.92
CA ASN A 285 20.22 -4.39 13.85
C ASN A 285 19.68 -5.55 14.70
N SER A 286 18.43 -6.00 14.50
CA SER A 286 17.79 -7.05 15.31
C SER A 286 17.86 -8.43 14.65
N GLU A 287 17.87 -9.47 15.48
CA GLU A 287 17.62 -10.85 15.11
C GLU A 287 16.11 -11.13 15.03
N ASN A 288 15.70 -12.10 14.23
CA ASN A 288 14.29 -12.47 14.09
C ASN A 288 13.66 -12.97 15.41
N SER A 289 14.48 -13.49 16.32
CA SER A 289 14.07 -13.96 17.65
C SER A 289 13.91 -12.84 18.68
N ASP A 290 14.34 -11.61 18.37
CA ASP A 290 14.30 -10.53 19.34
C ASP A 290 12.84 -10.16 19.70
N PRO A 291 12.50 -10.03 21.00
CA PRO A 291 11.10 -9.88 21.44
C PRO A 291 10.35 -8.67 20.86
N TRP A 292 11.06 -7.60 20.52
CA TRP A 292 10.46 -6.37 19.98
C TRP A 292 10.21 -6.43 18.46
N VAL A 293 10.83 -7.36 17.74
CA VAL A 293 10.77 -7.42 16.27
C VAL A 293 9.35 -7.67 15.75
N PRO A 294 8.56 -8.63 16.29
CA PRO A 294 7.20 -8.87 15.79
C PRO A 294 6.32 -7.62 15.86
N MET A 295 6.34 -6.93 17.00
CA MET A 295 5.56 -5.72 17.23
C MET A 295 5.99 -4.58 16.29
N MET A 296 7.30 -4.36 16.15
CA MET A 296 7.81 -3.33 15.23
C MET A 296 7.41 -3.62 13.79
N ARG A 297 7.58 -4.86 13.31
CA ARG A 297 7.25 -5.23 11.92
C ARG A 297 5.78 -5.03 11.61
N GLN A 298 4.90 -5.24 12.58
CA GLN A 298 3.46 -5.03 12.41
C GLN A 298 3.12 -3.56 12.15
N ASN A 299 3.84 -2.60 12.74
CA ASN A 299 3.46 -1.19 12.76
C ASN A 299 4.41 -0.26 11.98
N ILE A 300 5.58 -0.74 11.57
CA ILE A 300 6.63 0.12 10.99
C ILE A 300 6.20 0.77 9.67
N ASN A 301 5.33 0.15 8.88
CA ASN A 301 4.83 0.73 7.64
C ASN A 301 3.90 1.92 7.89
N ASP A 302 3.01 1.82 8.89
CA ASP A 302 2.16 2.94 9.30
C ASP A 302 3.01 4.09 9.83
N LEU A 303 4.08 3.76 10.57
CA LEU A 303 5.04 4.74 11.05
C LEU A 303 5.84 5.39 9.92
N ALA A 304 6.25 4.61 8.93
CA ALA A 304 6.93 5.12 7.74
C ALA A 304 6.02 6.12 7.01
N TRP A 305 4.75 5.76 6.81
CA TRP A 305 3.77 6.65 6.19
C TRP A 305 3.58 7.95 6.99
N LEU A 306 3.44 7.86 8.32
CA LEU A 306 3.33 9.02 9.22
C LEU A 306 4.60 9.89 9.21
N ALA A 307 5.77 9.29 8.99
CA ALA A 307 7.04 9.98 8.83
C ALA A 307 7.26 10.56 7.42
N GLY A 308 6.35 10.29 6.46
CA GLY A 308 6.44 10.74 5.08
C GLY A 308 7.20 9.81 4.14
N GLU A 309 7.58 8.61 4.60
CA GLU A 309 8.32 7.60 3.86
C GLU A 309 7.34 6.66 3.14
N LYS A 310 6.95 7.02 1.90
CA LYS A 310 5.87 6.35 1.16
C LYS A 310 6.28 5.01 0.53
N ASP A 311 7.55 4.85 0.19
CA ASP A 311 8.09 3.67 -0.49
C ASP A 311 8.99 2.84 0.43
N TYR A 312 8.68 2.84 1.73
CA TYR A 312 9.45 2.11 2.72
C TYR A 312 9.19 0.61 2.64
N THR A 313 10.28 -0.17 2.57
CA THR A 313 10.25 -1.62 2.72
C THR A 313 10.99 -2.00 4.00
N PRO A 314 10.33 -2.65 4.99
CA PRO A 314 10.98 -3.05 6.23
C PRO A 314 12.17 -3.98 5.97
N PRO A 315 13.32 -3.76 6.63
CA PRO A 315 14.46 -4.64 6.50
C PRO A 315 14.09 -6.07 6.93
N ARG A 316 14.70 -7.06 6.29
CA ARG A 316 14.56 -8.46 6.70
C ARG A 316 15.40 -8.68 7.98
N PRO A 317 14.83 -9.26 9.05
CA PRO A 317 15.57 -9.49 10.29
C PRO A 317 16.67 -10.54 10.04
N ARG A 318 17.77 -10.43 10.78
CA ARG A 318 18.80 -11.47 10.76
C ARG A 318 18.23 -12.79 11.30
N GLY A 319 18.68 -13.93 10.76
CA GLY A 319 18.13 -15.24 11.12
C GLY A 319 16.70 -15.54 10.62
N ALA A 320 16.04 -14.63 9.87
CA ALA A 320 14.73 -14.90 9.31
C ALA A 320 14.80 -16.01 8.24
N PRO A 321 13.94 -17.06 8.28
CA PRO A 321 14.00 -18.20 7.36
C PRO A 321 13.74 -17.85 5.89
N GLY A 322 14.65 -18.19 4.98
CA GLY A 322 14.54 -18.00 3.53
C GLY A 322 15.53 -16.97 2.93
N PRO A 323 15.54 -16.79 1.61
CA PRO A 323 16.49 -15.92 0.90
C PRO A 323 16.21 -14.43 1.16
N SER A 324 17.26 -13.63 1.34
CA SER A 324 17.16 -12.17 1.42
C SER A 324 16.76 -11.56 0.07
N GLN A 325 16.34 -10.29 0.05
CA GLN A 325 16.04 -9.60 -1.20
C GLN A 325 17.27 -9.48 -2.10
N ALA A 326 18.46 -9.38 -1.51
CA ALA A 326 19.72 -9.44 -2.26
C ALA A 326 19.94 -10.83 -2.87
N ASP A 327 19.61 -11.91 -2.16
CA ASP A 327 19.71 -13.27 -2.69
C ASP A 327 18.70 -13.50 -3.83
N VAL A 328 17.49 -12.92 -3.72
CA VAL A 328 16.48 -12.98 -4.79
C VAL A 328 16.91 -12.14 -6.00
N ALA A 329 17.49 -10.96 -5.79
CA ALA A 329 18.03 -10.14 -6.87
C ALA A 329 19.21 -10.83 -7.57
N ALA A 330 20.14 -11.41 -6.80
CA ALA A 330 21.23 -12.20 -7.35
C ALA A 330 20.71 -13.44 -8.11
N ALA A 331 19.64 -14.07 -7.63
CA ALA A 331 18.97 -15.15 -8.33
C ALA A 331 18.28 -14.71 -9.62
N ALA A 332 17.85 -13.44 -9.72
CA ALA A 332 17.27 -12.87 -10.92
C ALA A 332 18.27 -12.81 -12.08
N ASP A 333 19.58 -12.73 -11.76
CA ASP A 333 20.67 -12.73 -12.74
C ASP A 333 21.14 -14.15 -13.13
N MET A 334 20.64 -15.20 -12.47
CA MET A 334 20.97 -16.60 -12.78
C MET A 334 20.20 -17.12 -13.99
N SER A 335 20.80 -18.05 -14.76
CA SER A 335 20.09 -18.78 -15.82
C SER A 335 18.89 -19.54 -15.25
N PRO A 336 17.85 -19.81 -16.05
CA PRO A 336 16.69 -20.58 -15.61
C PRO A 336 17.06 -21.92 -14.97
N GLU A 337 18.03 -22.64 -15.53
CA GLU A 337 18.51 -23.93 -15.03
C GLU A 337 19.26 -23.77 -13.70
N ALA A 338 20.18 -22.81 -13.62
CA ALA A 338 20.92 -22.52 -12.39
C ALA A 338 19.99 -22.07 -11.26
N ARG A 339 18.94 -21.31 -11.59
CA ARG A 339 17.89 -20.90 -10.63
C ARG A 339 17.08 -22.10 -10.18
N GLN A 340 16.72 -23.02 -11.06
CA GLN A 340 16.02 -24.26 -10.70
C GLN A 340 16.86 -25.14 -9.78
N ASP A 341 18.14 -25.35 -10.09
CA ASP A 341 19.05 -26.13 -9.24
C ASP A 341 19.26 -25.48 -7.88
N MET A 342 19.38 -24.15 -7.85
CA MET A 342 19.41 -23.40 -6.59
C MET A 342 18.13 -23.64 -5.78
N ILE A 343 16.95 -23.50 -6.39
CA ILE A 343 15.66 -23.71 -5.71
C ILE A 343 15.55 -25.15 -5.19
N ARG A 344 15.90 -26.17 -5.99
CA ARG A 344 15.92 -27.58 -5.55
C ARG A 344 16.83 -27.77 -4.33
N SER A 345 18.07 -27.25 -4.40
CA SER A 345 19.02 -27.34 -3.29
C SER A 345 18.51 -26.65 -2.02
N MET A 346 17.76 -25.55 -2.15
CA MET A 346 17.16 -24.83 -1.01
C MET A 346 16.03 -25.64 -0.38
N VAL A 347 15.19 -26.26 -1.20
CA VAL A 347 14.09 -27.14 -0.75
C VAL A 347 14.65 -28.40 -0.08
N GLU A 348 15.74 -28.96 -0.60
CA GLU A 348 16.45 -30.10 0.00
C GLU A 348 17.06 -29.74 1.35
N ARG A 349 17.76 -28.61 1.47
CA ARG A 349 18.28 -28.15 2.77
C ARG A 349 17.16 -27.93 3.79
N LEU A 350 16.03 -27.37 3.36
CA LEU A 350 14.87 -27.18 4.23
C LEU A 350 14.31 -28.54 4.69
N ASN A 351 14.16 -29.49 3.77
CA ASN A 351 13.73 -30.86 4.05
C ASN A 351 14.65 -31.54 5.08
N ASP A 352 15.97 -31.50 4.86
CA ASP A 352 16.96 -32.15 5.72
C ASP A 352 16.98 -31.54 7.12
N ARG A 353 16.91 -30.21 7.21
CA ARG A 353 16.79 -29.50 8.49
C ARG A 353 15.52 -29.92 9.23
N LEU A 354 14.37 -29.96 8.55
CA LEU A 354 13.10 -30.36 9.18
C LEU A 354 13.08 -31.84 9.60
N ALA A 355 13.81 -32.70 8.90
CA ALA A 355 13.98 -34.10 9.28
C ALA A 355 14.85 -34.24 10.54
N GLN A 356 15.91 -33.43 10.69
CA GLN A 356 16.87 -33.52 11.78
C GLN A 356 16.45 -32.75 13.05
N GLU A 357 16.05 -31.49 12.88
CA GLU A 357 15.79 -30.54 13.96
C GLU A 357 14.29 -30.40 14.27
N GLY A 358 13.43 -30.91 13.39
CA GLY A 358 12.00 -30.61 13.42
C GLY A 358 11.71 -29.18 12.95
N GLY A 359 10.47 -28.74 13.13
CA GLY A 359 10.06 -27.38 12.76
C GLY A 359 8.60 -27.08 13.08
N SER A 360 8.21 -25.82 12.90
CA SER A 360 6.85 -25.34 13.13
C SER A 360 5.90 -25.75 12.00
N ALA A 361 4.59 -25.71 12.23
CA ALA A 361 3.60 -25.98 11.17
C ALA A 361 3.79 -25.06 9.95
N ASP A 362 4.24 -23.82 10.16
CA ASP A 362 4.57 -22.87 9.09
C ASP A 362 5.79 -23.32 8.27
N ASP A 363 6.80 -23.95 8.89
CA ASP A 363 7.94 -24.51 8.16
C ASP A 363 7.54 -25.71 7.28
N TRP A 364 6.70 -26.59 7.82
CA TRP A 364 6.18 -27.75 7.08
C TRP A 364 5.28 -27.31 5.93
N ALA A 365 4.39 -26.34 6.16
CA ALA A 365 3.56 -25.73 5.12
C ALA A 365 4.42 -25.09 4.01
N ARG A 366 5.49 -24.36 4.36
CA ARG A 366 6.43 -23.80 3.37
C ARG A 366 7.12 -24.86 2.53
N LEU A 367 7.58 -25.96 3.13
CA LEU A 367 8.20 -27.06 2.38
C LEU A 367 7.21 -27.68 1.38
N ILE A 368 5.99 -27.97 1.83
CA ILE A 368 4.91 -28.53 1.00
C ILE A 368 4.58 -27.59 -0.17
N SER A 369 4.37 -26.30 0.10
CA SER A 369 4.10 -25.31 -0.96
C SER A 369 5.27 -25.20 -1.94
N SER A 370 6.51 -25.24 -1.46
CA SER A 370 7.70 -25.14 -2.32
C SER A 370 7.83 -26.35 -3.25
N LEU A 371 7.65 -27.57 -2.72
CA LEU A 371 7.66 -28.81 -3.51
C LEU A 371 6.57 -28.82 -4.59
N ARG A 372 5.35 -28.36 -4.25
CA ARG A 372 4.24 -28.28 -5.22
C ARG A 372 4.48 -27.21 -6.28
N MET A 373 5.11 -26.09 -5.89
CA MET A 373 5.47 -25.02 -6.83
C MET A 373 6.52 -25.47 -7.86
N ILE A 374 7.49 -26.29 -7.45
CA ILE A 374 8.52 -26.83 -8.37
C ILE A 374 8.04 -28.10 -9.12
N GLY A 375 6.79 -28.51 -8.92
CA GLY A 375 6.18 -29.66 -9.61
C GLY A 375 6.48 -31.02 -8.97
N GLU A 376 7.14 -31.06 -7.81
CA GLU A 376 7.43 -32.29 -7.05
C GLU A 376 6.25 -32.68 -6.15
N VAL A 377 5.09 -32.92 -6.77
CA VAL A 377 3.82 -33.17 -6.08
C VAL A 377 3.86 -34.44 -5.23
N ASP A 378 4.43 -35.53 -5.75
CA ASP A 378 4.52 -36.79 -5.01
C ASP A 378 5.34 -36.66 -3.71
N ARG A 379 6.43 -35.86 -3.75
CA ARG A 379 7.21 -35.56 -2.54
C ARG A 379 6.42 -34.66 -1.60
N ALA A 380 5.68 -33.69 -2.11
CA ALA A 380 4.83 -32.86 -1.28
C ALA A 380 3.74 -33.66 -0.55
N ASP A 381 3.15 -34.66 -1.22
CA ASP A 381 2.16 -35.57 -0.64
C ASP A 381 2.76 -36.44 0.47
N ALA A 382 3.99 -36.92 0.27
CA ALA A 382 4.72 -37.66 1.30
C ALA A 382 4.99 -36.79 2.56
N ILE A 383 5.52 -35.58 2.36
CA ILE A 383 5.77 -34.63 3.46
C ILE A 383 4.47 -34.21 4.15
N TYR A 384 3.37 -34.07 3.41
CA TYR A 384 2.05 -33.80 3.97
C TYR A 384 1.54 -34.96 4.84
N GLY A 385 1.79 -36.21 4.43
CA GLY A 385 1.51 -37.41 5.24
C GLY A 385 2.28 -37.42 6.56
N GLU A 386 3.57 -37.08 6.53
CA GLU A 386 4.40 -36.94 7.74
C GLU A 386 3.91 -35.81 8.65
N ALA A 387 3.55 -34.68 8.06
CA ALA A 387 3.01 -33.53 8.77
C ALA A 387 1.72 -33.88 9.51
N LYS A 388 0.81 -34.63 8.89
CA LYS A 388 -0.41 -35.15 9.55
C LYS A 388 -0.10 -35.98 10.78
N GLY A 389 0.92 -36.83 10.72
CA GLY A 389 1.37 -37.61 11.87
C GLY A 389 1.86 -36.75 13.04
N LYS A 390 2.47 -35.59 12.76
CA LYS A 390 3.07 -34.69 13.76
C LYS A 390 2.09 -33.64 14.31
N PHE A 391 1.20 -33.12 13.47
CA PHE A 391 0.34 -31.97 13.76
C PHE A 391 -1.15 -32.32 13.80
N GLY A 392 -1.56 -33.55 13.50
CA GLY A 392 -2.97 -33.94 13.40
C GLY A 392 -3.84 -33.68 14.63
N SER A 393 -3.25 -33.52 15.82
CA SER A 393 -3.95 -33.14 17.06
C SER A 393 -4.12 -31.63 17.26
N ARG A 394 -3.60 -30.80 16.35
CA ARG A 394 -3.58 -29.33 16.41
C ARG A 394 -4.31 -28.74 15.20
N PRO A 395 -5.61 -28.44 15.30
CA PRO A 395 -6.43 -28.03 14.15
C PRO A 395 -5.95 -26.76 13.45
N GLU A 396 -5.48 -25.76 14.20
CA GLU A 396 -4.97 -24.51 13.63
C GLU A 396 -3.67 -24.70 12.84
N ASP A 397 -2.77 -25.55 13.35
CA ASP A 397 -1.52 -25.93 12.67
C ASP A 397 -1.83 -26.72 11.38
N MET A 398 -2.79 -27.64 11.46
CA MET A 398 -3.22 -28.43 10.30
C MET A 398 -3.88 -27.58 9.22
N ALA A 399 -4.67 -26.56 9.57
CA ALA A 399 -5.30 -25.69 8.58
C ALA A 399 -4.27 -24.99 7.66
N LYS A 400 -3.12 -24.58 8.22
CA LYS A 400 -2.01 -24.00 7.44
C LYS A 400 -1.38 -25.00 6.48
N ILE A 401 -1.18 -26.23 6.96
CA ILE A 401 -0.57 -27.33 6.21
C ILE A 401 -1.51 -27.81 5.09
N ASP A 402 -2.81 -27.88 5.35
CA ASP A 402 -3.85 -28.19 4.37
C ASP A 402 -3.93 -27.12 3.28
N ALA A 403 -3.88 -25.84 3.64
CA ALA A 403 -3.85 -24.75 2.67
C ALA A 403 -2.63 -24.85 1.74
N ALA A 404 -1.45 -25.17 2.28
CA ALA A 404 -0.24 -25.40 1.49
C ALA A 404 -0.35 -26.61 0.55
N HIS A 405 -1.00 -27.69 1.00
CA HIS A 405 -1.27 -28.90 0.23
C HIS A 405 -2.35 -28.73 -0.84
N GLN A 406 -3.18 -27.68 -0.74
CA GLN A 406 -4.23 -27.35 -1.73
C GLN A 406 -3.82 -26.29 -2.75
N ALA A 407 -2.72 -25.58 -2.54
CA ALA A 407 -2.17 -24.60 -3.50
C ALA A 407 -2.07 -25.16 -4.95
N PRO A 408 -2.10 -24.35 -6.01
CA PRO A 408 -1.88 -24.88 -7.36
C PRO A 408 -0.47 -25.50 -7.47
N ALA A 409 -0.36 -26.69 -8.06
CA ALA A 409 0.95 -27.24 -8.44
C ALA A 409 1.50 -26.43 -9.63
N GLY A 410 2.75 -25.98 -9.56
CA GLY A 410 3.33 -25.10 -10.56
C GLY A 410 3.47 -25.78 -11.93
N GLN A 411 2.72 -25.32 -12.92
CA GLN A 411 2.97 -25.59 -14.36
C GLN A 411 4.16 -24.78 -14.92
N ALA A 412 4.66 -23.81 -14.16
CA ALA A 412 5.69 -22.85 -14.58
C ALA A 412 7.03 -23.47 -15.04
N LEU A 413 7.36 -24.70 -14.61
CA LEU A 413 8.54 -25.42 -15.09
C LEU A 413 8.29 -26.23 -16.38
N LYS A 414 7.05 -26.69 -16.63
CA LYS A 414 6.67 -27.36 -17.88
C LYS A 414 6.65 -26.40 -19.06
N ASP A 415 6.26 -25.15 -18.81
CA ASP A 415 6.19 -24.11 -19.84
C ASP A 415 7.55 -23.47 -20.16
N MET A 416 8.57 -23.66 -19.30
CA MET A 416 9.96 -23.22 -19.55
C MET A 416 10.89 -24.34 -20.04
N GLY A 417 10.43 -25.60 -20.09
CA GLY A 417 11.26 -26.79 -20.40
C GLY A 417 10.65 -27.76 -21.40
N GLY A 418 9.69 -27.31 -22.20
CA GLY A 418 8.98 -28.12 -23.19
C GLY A 418 9.71 -28.26 -24.52
N ALA A 419 10.95 -28.74 -24.54
CA ALA A 419 11.56 -29.29 -25.75
C ALA A 419 12.31 -30.57 -25.42
N SER A 420 11.64 -31.68 -25.70
CA SER A 420 12.22 -33.02 -25.78
C SER A 420 13.47 -33.03 -26.65
N ALA A 421 14.44 -33.86 -26.25
CA ALA A 421 15.69 -34.12 -26.93
C ALA A 421 15.54 -34.26 -28.47
N GLY A 422 16.33 -33.49 -29.20
CA GLY A 422 16.67 -33.75 -30.60
C GLY A 422 16.25 -32.66 -31.58
N GLN A 423 17.09 -31.63 -31.75
CA GLN A 423 17.50 -31.03 -33.03
C GLN A 423 18.36 -29.78 -32.77
N SER A 424 19.49 -29.71 -33.45
CA SER A 424 20.46 -28.62 -33.36
C SER A 424 20.01 -27.42 -34.19
N ALA A 425 19.84 -26.24 -33.56
CA ALA A 425 20.14 -24.87 -34.05
C ALA A 425 19.33 -23.80 -33.27
N PRO A 426 19.71 -22.51 -33.29
CA PRO A 426 21.01 -21.90 -33.03
C PRO A 426 21.05 -21.24 -31.62
N GLN A 427 22.25 -20.99 -31.08
CA GLN A 427 22.45 -20.35 -29.77
C GLN A 427 21.75 -18.99 -29.70
N ALA A 428 20.79 -18.84 -28.78
CA ALA A 428 20.33 -17.52 -28.35
C ALA A 428 21.47 -16.85 -27.56
N ALA A 429 21.87 -15.66 -28.01
CA ALA A 429 22.93 -14.89 -27.39
C ALA A 429 22.56 -14.51 -25.93
N PRO A 430 23.52 -14.51 -24.99
CA PRO A 430 23.26 -14.23 -23.59
C PRO A 430 22.73 -12.79 -23.42
N ALA A 431 21.64 -12.64 -22.66
CA ALA A 431 21.17 -11.35 -22.20
C ALA A 431 22.28 -10.66 -21.38
N LEU A 432 22.56 -9.39 -21.66
CA LEU A 432 23.56 -8.65 -20.90
C LEU A 432 23.08 -8.48 -19.44
N PRO A 433 23.93 -8.78 -18.44
CA PRO A 433 23.65 -8.48 -17.04
C PRO A 433 23.53 -6.98 -16.84
N GLY A 434 22.73 -6.56 -15.86
CA GLY A 434 22.79 -5.18 -15.37
C GLY A 434 24.20 -4.81 -14.87
N PRO A 435 24.52 -3.51 -14.74
CA PRO A 435 25.84 -3.06 -14.31
C PRO A 435 26.17 -3.64 -12.93
N SER A 436 27.34 -4.29 -12.84
CA SER A 436 27.88 -4.85 -11.61
C SER A 436 28.06 -3.79 -10.53
N ALA A 437 28.13 -4.22 -9.27
CA ALA A 437 28.36 -3.32 -8.13
C ALA A 437 29.65 -2.48 -8.26
N GLN A 438 30.65 -2.96 -9.02
CA GLN A 438 31.86 -2.21 -9.31
C GLN A 438 31.60 -1.14 -10.39
N GLN A 439 30.92 -1.48 -11.48
CA GLN A 439 30.52 -0.53 -12.53
C GLN A 439 29.62 0.58 -11.97
N MET A 440 28.78 0.27 -10.98
CA MET A 440 27.96 1.26 -10.28
C MET A 440 28.78 2.23 -9.43
N LYS A 441 29.90 1.79 -8.82
CA LYS A 441 30.82 2.67 -8.09
C LYS A 441 31.65 3.54 -9.04
N ASP A 442 32.13 2.96 -10.14
CA ASP A 442 32.91 3.69 -11.14
C ASP A 442 32.05 4.79 -11.81
N ALA A 443 30.75 4.52 -12.03
CA ALA A 443 29.78 5.49 -12.54
C ALA A 443 29.49 6.65 -11.56
N GLN A 444 29.67 6.45 -10.25
CA GLN A 444 29.53 7.52 -9.24
C GLN A 444 30.69 8.53 -9.30
N SER A 445 31.86 8.10 -9.79
CA SER A 445 33.04 8.96 -9.98
C SER A 445 33.12 9.68 -11.33
N MET A 446 32.21 9.40 -12.27
CA MET A 446 32.18 10.04 -13.59
C MET A 446 31.59 11.46 -13.54
N THR A 447 32.08 12.32 -14.44
CA THR A 447 31.44 13.63 -14.69
C THR A 447 30.04 13.45 -15.28
N PRO A 448 29.13 14.43 -15.12
CA PRO A 448 27.79 14.36 -15.71
C PRO A 448 27.81 14.09 -17.22
N GLU A 449 28.75 14.69 -17.96
CA GLU A 449 28.91 14.55 -19.40
C GLU A 449 29.38 13.14 -19.80
N GLU A 450 30.37 12.59 -19.09
CA GLU A 450 30.85 11.21 -19.33
C GLU A 450 29.77 10.18 -18.98
N ARG A 451 29.00 10.43 -17.91
CA ARG A 451 27.87 9.58 -17.53
C ARG A 451 26.79 9.60 -18.61
N GLN A 452 26.50 10.77 -19.19
CA GLN A 452 25.52 10.91 -20.26
C GLN A 452 25.96 10.17 -21.54
N GLN A 453 27.22 10.29 -21.95
CA GLN A 453 27.77 9.57 -23.10
C GLN A 453 27.76 8.05 -22.91
N MET A 454 28.08 7.59 -21.69
CA MET A 454 28.00 6.17 -21.34
C MET A 454 26.56 5.65 -21.42
N ILE A 455 25.59 6.39 -20.87
CA ILE A 455 24.16 6.02 -20.93
C ILE A 455 23.68 5.97 -22.39
N GLN A 456 24.05 6.96 -23.20
CA GLN A 456 23.67 7.02 -24.60
C GLN A 456 24.21 5.81 -25.38
N GLY A 457 25.50 5.48 -25.23
CA GLY A 457 26.08 4.30 -25.88
C GLY A 457 25.46 2.96 -25.44
N MET A 458 25.03 2.84 -24.17
CA MET A 458 24.33 1.64 -23.68
C MET A 458 22.93 1.51 -24.27
N VAL A 459 22.19 2.62 -24.40
CA VAL A 459 20.85 2.63 -24.99
C VAL A 459 20.92 2.37 -26.49
N ASP A 460 21.93 2.91 -27.17
CA ASP A 460 22.18 2.68 -28.60
C ASP A 460 22.48 1.21 -28.89
N GLY A 461 23.41 0.62 -28.14
CA GLY A 461 23.76 -0.80 -28.31
C GLY A 461 22.58 -1.73 -28.01
N LEU A 462 21.73 -1.38 -27.05
CA LEU A 462 20.52 -2.15 -26.78
C LEU A 462 19.49 -2.00 -27.91
N PHE A 463 19.28 -0.80 -28.42
CA PHE A 463 18.34 -0.56 -29.53
C PHE A 463 18.77 -1.28 -30.82
N ASP A 464 20.05 -1.21 -31.18
CA ASP A 464 20.62 -1.89 -32.36
C ASP A 464 20.52 -3.42 -32.23
N ARG A 465 20.74 -3.96 -31.02
CA ARG A 465 20.54 -5.39 -30.76
C ARG A 465 19.08 -5.78 -30.91
N LEU A 466 18.15 -5.03 -30.32
CA LEU A 466 16.72 -5.36 -30.34
C LEU A 466 16.16 -5.35 -31.77
N THR A 467 16.64 -4.43 -32.61
CA THR A 467 16.25 -4.38 -34.03
C THR A 467 16.86 -5.50 -34.87
N THR A 468 18.06 -5.99 -34.50
CA THR A 468 18.78 -7.02 -35.27
C THR A 468 18.42 -8.45 -34.82
N ASP A 469 18.42 -8.70 -33.52
CA ASP A 469 18.30 -10.03 -32.91
C ASP A 469 16.90 -10.27 -32.29
N GLY A 470 16.06 -9.24 -32.27
CA GLY A 470 14.81 -9.24 -31.53
C GLY A 470 15.02 -9.15 -30.02
N GLY A 471 13.93 -8.92 -29.30
CA GLY A 471 13.95 -8.96 -27.85
C GLY A 471 12.59 -8.90 -27.20
N THR A 472 12.62 -8.95 -25.87
CA THR A 472 11.43 -9.09 -25.05
C THR A 472 10.65 -7.78 -24.97
N PRO A 473 9.34 -7.83 -24.65
CA PRO A 473 8.53 -6.63 -24.45
C PRO A 473 9.13 -5.69 -23.39
N GLN A 474 9.73 -6.25 -22.34
CA GLN A 474 10.33 -5.47 -21.26
C GLN A 474 11.59 -4.73 -21.72
N GLU A 475 12.36 -5.30 -22.65
CA GLU A 475 13.53 -4.63 -23.23
C GLU A 475 13.12 -3.49 -24.18
N TRP A 476 12.09 -3.71 -25.01
CA TRP A 476 11.51 -2.67 -25.85
C TRP A 476 10.95 -1.50 -25.02
N ALA A 477 10.18 -1.81 -23.97
CA ALA A 477 9.64 -0.81 -23.05
C ALA A 477 10.76 -0.01 -22.36
N ARG A 478 11.87 -0.66 -21.99
CA ARG A 478 13.02 -0.04 -21.35
C ARG A 478 13.76 0.92 -22.28
N VAL A 479 14.00 0.53 -23.53
CA VAL A 479 14.66 1.40 -24.52
C VAL A 479 13.81 2.63 -24.83
N ILE A 480 12.50 2.45 -25.06
CA ILE A 480 11.57 3.56 -25.32
C ILE A 480 11.56 4.56 -24.16
N SER A 481 11.47 4.07 -22.92
CA SER A 481 11.47 4.92 -21.72
C SER A 481 12.81 5.62 -21.50
N SER A 482 13.93 4.95 -21.79
CA SER A 482 15.28 5.50 -21.62
C SER A 482 15.55 6.60 -22.66
N LEU A 483 15.20 6.38 -23.93
CA LEU A 483 15.33 7.37 -25.00
C LEU A 483 14.46 8.62 -24.72
N ALA A 484 13.23 8.43 -24.22
CA ALA A 484 12.36 9.54 -23.83
C ALA A 484 12.93 10.34 -22.66
N THR A 485 13.51 9.67 -21.66
CA THR A 485 14.18 10.32 -20.51
C THR A 485 15.40 11.13 -20.94
N LEU A 486 16.12 10.68 -21.97
CA LEU A 486 17.25 11.39 -22.58
C LEU A 486 16.82 12.54 -23.50
N GLY A 487 15.51 12.73 -23.74
CA GLY A 487 14.96 13.75 -24.64
C GLY A 487 15.03 13.37 -26.13
N GLU A 488 15.40 12.13 -26.45
CA GLU A 488 15.54 11.62 -27.82
C GLU A 488 14.20 11.10 -28.39
N ASN A 489 13.19 11.97 -28.40
CA ASN A 489 11.80 11.60 -28.73
C ASN A 489 11.63 11.00 -30.14
N ALA A 490 12.45 11.44 -31.11
CA ALA A 490 12.42 10.88 -32.46
C ALA A 490 12.85 9.40 -32.47
N ARG A 491 13.89 9.06 -31.70
CA ARG A 491 14.39 7.69 -31.60
C ARG A 491 13.52 6.82 -30.70
N ALA A 492 12.92 7.38 -29.66
CA ALA A 492 11.90 6.68 -28.88
C ALA A 492 10.69 6.29 -29.75
N LYS A 493 10.29 7.15 -30.70
CA LYS A 493 9.21 6.86 -31.65
C LYS A 493 9.61 5.81 -32.69
N GLU A 494 10.86 5.84 -33.15
CA GLU A 494 11.43 4.80 -34.00
C GLU A 494 11.44 3.43 -33.29
N ALA A 495 11.88 3.40 -32.03
CA ALA A 495 11.89 2.19 -31.20
C ALA A 495 10.48 1.64 -30.94
N TRP A 496 9.49 2.51 -30.76
CA TRP A 496 8.09 2.09 -30.70
C TRP A 496 7.62 1.43 -32.00
N GLY A 497 7.96 2.01 -33.16
CA GLY A 497 7.60 1.45 -34.46
C GLY A 497 8.25 0.08 -34.73
N GLU A 498 9.51 -0.10 -34.33
CA GLU A 498 10.19 -1.39 -34.46
C GLU A 498 9.66 -2.44 -33.47
N ALA A 499 9.29 -2.03 -32.24
CA ALA A 499 8.62 -2.91 -31.29
C ALA A 499 7.26 -3.40 -31.80
N GLN A 500 6.48 -2.53 -32.45
CA GLN A 500 5.20 -2.89 -33.07
C GLN A 500 5.36 -3.95 -34.17
N LYS A 501 6.41 -3.84 -34.99
CA LYS A 501 6.72 -4.83 -36.02
C LYS A 501 7.22 -6.14 -35.42
N ALA A 502 8.13 -6.05 -34.45
CA ALA A 502 8.76 -7.21 -33.82
C ALA A 502 7.76 -8.05 -32.98
N LEU A 503 6.71 -7.42 -32.44
CA LEU A 503 5.72 -8.05 -31.57
C LEU A 503 4.32 -8.17 -32.23
N ALA A 504 4.24 -8.04 -33.55
CA ALA A 504 2.96 -8.02 -34.29
C ALA A 504 2.10 -9.26 -34.04
N ASP A 505 2.73 -10.42 -33.82
CA ASP A 505 2.05 -11.71 -33.60
C ASP A 505 1.70 -11.97 -32.12
N ASN A 506 2.01 -11.04 -31.20
CA ASN A 506 1.75 -11.18 -29.78
C ASN A 506 1.10 -9.91 -29.18
N PRO A 507 -0.24 -9.84 -29.18
CA PRO A 507 -0.98 -8.67 -28.70
C PRO A 507 -0.74 -8.33 -27.23
N ASP A 508 -0.57 -9.35 -26.37
CA ASP A 508 -0.34 -9.16 -24.94
C ASP A 508 1.06 -8.60 -24.65
N ALA A 509 2.04 -9.03 -25.43
CA ALA A 509 3.38 -8.45 -25.43
C ALA A 509 3.36 -6.99 -25.90
N LEU A 510 2.61 -6.68 -26.95
CA LEU A 510 2.53 -5.33 -27.50
C LEU A 510 1.87 -4.35 -26.50
N ALA A 511 0.82 -4.78 -25.79
CA ALA A 511 0.15 -3.99 -24.76
C ALA A 511 1.10 -3.56 -23.61
N GLN A 512 2.09 -4.41 -23.26
CA GLN A 512 3.09 -4.08 -22.25
C GLN A 512 4.06 -2.99 -22.71
N VAL A 513 4.42 -2.97 -24.00
CA VAL A 513 5.28 -1.93 -24.59
C VAL A 513 4.50 -0.63 -24.79
N GLU A 514 3.22 -0.72 -25.16
CA GLU A 514 2.35 0.43 -25.39
C GLU A 514 2.20 1.32 -24.16
N ALA A 515 2.12 0.73 -22.96
CA ALA A 515 2.08 1.49 -21.71
C ALA A 515 3.33 2.39 -21.53
N ALA A 516 4.51 1.86 -21.85
CA ALA A 516 5.75 2.62 -21.81
C ALA A 516 5.78 3.70 -22.91
N ALA A 517 5.33 3.37 -24.13
CA ALA A 517 5.25 4.32 -25.24
C ALA A 517 4.29 5.49 -24.97
N LYS A 518 3.16 5.24 -24.31
CA LYS A 518 2.22 6.28 -23.85
C LYS A 518 2.82 7.16 -22.77
N SER A 519 3.50 6.57 -21.77
CA SER A 519 4.20 7.35 -20.74
C SER A 519 5.34 8.21 -21.31
N ALA A 520 5.96 7.76 -22.40
CA ALA A 520 7.00 8.47 -23.14
C ALA A 520 6.43 9.52 -24.12
N GLY A 521 5.11 9.60 -24.30
CA GLY A 521 4.47 10.54 -25.22
C GLY A 521 4.72 10.26 -26.70
N VAL A 522 5.09 9.01 -27.05
CA VAL A 522 5.40 8.60 -28.44
C VAL A 522 4.32 7.70 -29.06
N ALA A 523 3.33 7.27 -28.26
CA ALA A 523 2.10 6.63 -28.70
C ALA A 523 0.87 7.47 -28.26
N GLU A 524 -0.20 7.44 -29.08
CA GLU A 524 -1.47 8.14 -28.81
C GLU A 524 -2.34 7.44 -27.76
#